data_AF-A0A536W2V7-F1
#
_entry.id   AF-A0A536W2V7-F1
#
_cell.length_a   1.000
_cell.length_b   1.000
_cell.length_c   1.000
_cell.angle_alpha   90.00
_cell.angle_beta   90.00
_cell.angle_gamma   90.00
#
_symmetry.space_group_name_H-M   'P 1'
#
loop_
_entity.id
_entity.type
_entity.pdbx_description
1 polymer ?
#
loop_
_entity_poly.entity_id
_entity_poly.type
_entity_poly.pdbx_seq_one_letter_code
_entity_poly.pdbx_strand_id
1 'polypeptide(L)'
;MRILLDESLPRRLRGAFRGHEVATVAEVGWSGLNNGELLQLAAERFDLFVTADQNLQYQQNLRSLPLSIAVLAARDNRVETLLPLATQLLVRLADLPSRTLIRCDG
;
A
#
# COMPACT_ATOMS: atom_id res chain seq x y z
N MET A 1 -8.77 -1.93 -9.79
CA MET A 1 -8.67 -1.15 -8.53
C MET A 1 -7.63 -0.07 -8.70
N ARG A 2 -7.80 1.03 -7.97
CA ARG A 2 -6.85 2.14 -7.86
C ARG A 2 -5.95 1.89 -6.66
N ILE A 3 -4.65 1.76 -6.89
CA ILE A 3 -3.64 1.41 -5.90
C ILE A 3 -2.65 2.57 -5.76
N LEU A 4 -2.44 3.03 -4.54
CA LEU A 4 -1.40 3.99 -4.20
C LEU A 4 -0.22 3.29 -3.53
N LEU A 5 0.98 3.45 -4.09
CA LEU A 5 2.22 2.95 -3.53
C LEU A 5 2.93 4.06 -2.75
N ASP A 6 3.27 3.75 -1.51
CA ASP A 6 4.01 4.63 -0.61
C ASP A 6 5.44 4.92 -1.10
N GLU A 7 6.02 6.01 -0.58
CA GLU A 7 7.41 6.39 -0.85
C GLU A 7 8.44 5.41 -0.27
N SER A 8 8.03 4.64 0.75
CA SER A 8 8.83 3.54 1.30
C SER A 8 9.09 2.42 0.28
N LEU A 9 8.29 2.33 -0.78
CA LEU A 9 8.39 1.29 -1.79
C LEU A 9 9.21 1.73 -3.01
N PRO A 10 10.08 0.85 -3.57
CA PRO A 10 10.80 1.17 -4.78
C PRO A 10 9.83 1.30 -5.96
N ARG A 11 9.97 2.37 -6.77
CA ARG A 11 9.11 2.63 -7.95
C ARG A 11 8.96 1.44 -8.90
N ARG A 12 10.01 0.60 -9.01
CA ARG A 12 10.00 -0.61 -9.84
C ARG A 12 8.97 -1.66 -9.39
N LEU A 13 8.56 -1.65 -8.13
CA LEU A 13 7.55 -2.56 -7.59
C LEU A 13 6.17 -2.35 -8.23
N ARG A 14 5.92 -1.17 -8.83
CA ARG A 14 4.73 -0.90 -9.65
C ARG A 14 4.46 -1.99 -10.68
N GLY A 15 5.51 -2.60 -11.26
CA GLY A 15 5.39 -3.67 -12.24
C GLY A 15 4.75 -4.97 -11.71
N ALA A 16 4.69 -5.16 -10.40
CA ALA A 16 4.01 -6.30 -9.78
C ALA A 16 2.48 -6.16 -9.87
N PHE A 17 1.97 -4.94 -9.75
CA PHE A 17 0.53 -4.64 -9.68
C PHE A 17 -0.11 -4.42 -11.07
N ARG A 18 0.36 -5.15 -12.09
CA ARG A 18 -0.20 -5.07 -13.45
C ARG A 18 -1.68 -5.48 -13.45
N GLY A 19 -2.50 -4.77 -14.22
CA GLY A 19 -3.96 -4.97 -14.25
C GLY A 19 -4.73 -4.04 -13.30
N HIS A 20 -4.03 -3.22 -12.51
CA HIS A 20 -4.60 -2.20 -11.65
C HIS A 20 -4.17 -0.79 -12.12
N GLU A 21 -4.95 0.22 -11.75
CA GLU A 21 -4.55 1.63 -11.89
C GLU A 21 -3.62 1.95 -10.73
N VAL A 22 -2.32 2.08 -11.00
CA VAL A 22 -1.32 2.28 -9.96
C VAL A 22 -0.77 3.70 -10.03
N ALA A 23 -0.64 4.34 -8.88
CA ALA A 23 0.11 5.57 -8.72
C ALA A 23 1.07 5.44 -7.54
N THR A 24 2.13 6.23 -7.53
CA THR A 24 3.03 6.39 -6.38
C THR A 24 2.78 7.72 -5.71
N VAL A 25 3.02 7.83 -4.40
CA VAL A 25 2.96 9.10 -3.64
C VAL A 25 3.72 10.22 -4.36
N ALA A 26 4.90 9.89 -4.90
CA ALA A 26 5.71 10.85 -5.62
C ALA A 26 5.14 11.27 -6.98
N GLU A 27 4.42 10.40 -7.71
CA GLU A 27 3.78 10.75 -8.99
C GLU A 27 2.57 11.66 -8.80
N VAL A 28 1.84 11.52 -7.68
CA VAL A 28 0.69 12.38 -7.36
C VAL A 28 1.10 13.66 -6.60
N GLY A 29 2.39 13.87 -6.37
CA GLY A 29 2.92 15.07 -5.73
C GLY A 29 2.67 15.13 -4.22
N TRP A 30 2.52 13.99 -3.55
CA TRP A 30 2.19 13.87 -2.12
C TRP A 30 3.42 13.54 -1.24
N SER A 31 4.63 13.63 -1.79
CA SER A 31 5.86 13.40 -1.05
C SER A 31 5.97 14.34 0.15
N GLY A 32 6.34 13.78 1.31
CA GLY A 32 6.52 14.55 2.56
C GLY A 32 5.24 14.86 3.34
N LEU A 33 4.05 14.44 2.86
CA LEU A 33 2.85 14.46 3.68
C LEU A 33 2.98 13.48 4.85
N ASN A 34 2.38 13.81 6.00
CA ASN A 34 2.35 12.86 7.09
C ASN A 34 1.39 11.70 6.78
N ASN A 35 1.61 10.54 7.41
CA ASN A 35 0.82 9.34 7.16
C ASN A 35 -0.69 9.54 7.35
N GLY A 36 -1.12 10.39 8.30
CA GLY A 36 -2.54 10.65 8.54
C GLY A 36 -3.20 11.40 7.38
N GLU A 37 -2.58 12.49 6.92
CA GLU A 37 -3.03 13.26 5.76
C GLU A 37 -2.98 12.42 4.47
N LEU A 38 -1.90 11.67 4.29
CA LEU A 38 -1.71 10.80 3.14
C LEU A 38 -2.83 9.77 3.03
N LEU A 39 -3.19 9.13 4.14
CA LEU A 39 -4.25 8.13 4.18
C LEU A 39 -5.63 8.74 3.98
N GLN A 40 -5.90 9.95 4.47
CA GLN A 40 -7.15 10.66 4.21
C GLN A 40 -7.32 10.96 2.71
N LEU A 41 -6.30 11.55 2.08
CA LEU A 41 -6.30 11.82 0.65
C LEU A 41 -6.39 10.54 -0.19
N ALA A 42 -5.68 9.49 0.25
CA ALA A 42 -5.75 8.19 -0.40
C ALA A 42 -7.15 7.60 -0.35
N ALA A 43 -7.85 7.72 0.78
CA ALA A 43 -9.19 7.19 0.97
C ALA A 43 -10.26 7.85 0.08
N GLU A 44 -10.01 9.05 -0.44
CA GLU A 44 -10.89 9.72 -1.39
C GLU A 44 -10.76 9.20 -2.83
N ARG A 45 -9.57 8.70 -3.22
CA ARG A 45 -9.20 8.48 -4.63
C ARG A 45 -8.73 7.07 -4.94
N PHE A 46 -8.37 6.29 -3.93
CA PHE A 46 -7.76 4.97 -4.08
C PHE A 46 -8.52 3.93 -3.28
N ASP A 47 -8.45 2.69 -3.75
CA ASP A 47 -9.10 1.55 -3.11
C ASP A 47 -8.12 0.82 -2.16
N LEU A 48 -6.81 0.93 -2.44
CA LEU A 48 -5.73 0.29 -1.68
C LEU A 48 -4.51 1.21 -1.54
N PHE A 49 -4.00 1.33 -0.33
CA PHE A 49 -2.68 1.90 -0.04
C PHE A 49 -1.69 0.79 0.32
N VAL A 50 -0.51 0.77 -0.30
CA VAL A 50 0.53 -0.23 -0.04
C VAL A 50 1.78 0.45 0.50
N THR A 51 2.31 -0.06 1.61
CA THR A 51 3.50 0.49 2.28
C THR A 51 4.43 -0.62 2.79
N ALA A 52 5.70 -0.31 2.98
CA ALA A 52 6.63 -1.11 3.78
C ALA A 52 6.78 -0.59 5.22
N ASP A 53 6.13 0.52 5.58
CA ASP A 53 6.14 1.08 6.94
C ASP A 53 5.29 0.23 7.88
N GLN A 54 5.95 -0.61 8.66
CA GLN A 54 5.31 -1.47 9.67
C GLN A 54 4.74 -0.68 10.86
N ASN A 55 5.12 0.58 11.05
CA ASN A 55 4.57 1.41 12.13
C ASN A 55 3.16 1.91 11.80
N LEU A 56 2.79 1.94 10.52
CA LEU A 56 1.48 2.44 10.09
C LEU A 56 0.33 1.68 10.76
N GLN A 57 0.50 0.37 11.01
CA GLN A 57 -0.52 -0.48 11.64
C GLN A 57 -0.97 -0.02 13.04
N TYR A 58 -0.15 0.79 13.72
CA TYR A 58 -0.46 1.32 15.05
C TYR A 58 -1.31 2.60 15.00
N GLN A 59 -1.59 3.14 13.82
CA GLN A 59 -2.48 4.29 13.70
C GLN A 59 -3.93 3.89 14.01
N GLN A 60 -4.57 4.63 14.92
CA GLN A 60 -5.92 4.32 15.40
C GLN A 60 -7.00 4.50 14.32
N ASN A 61 -6.75 5.35 13.32
CA ASN A 61 -7.75 5.75 12.33
C ASN A 61 -7.80 4.84 11.08
N LEU A 62 -6.95 3.82 10.98
CA LEU A 62 -6.88 2.99 9.77
C LEU A 62 -8.19 2.27 9.47
N ARG A 63 -8.91 1.83 10.51
CA ARG A 63 -10.16 1.07 10.36
C ARG A 63 -11.37 1.94 10.03
N SER A 64 -11.31 3.25 10.26
CA SER A 64 -12.42 4.16 9.98
C SER A 64 -12.39 4.71 8.56
N LEU A 65 -11.25 4.61 7.88
CA LEU A 65 -11.09 5.09 6.51
C LEU A 65 -11.77 4.14 5.50
N PRO A 66 -12.39 4.68 4.44
CA PRO A 66 -12.90 3.89 3.31
C PRO A 66 -11.77 3.34 2.41
N LEU A 67 -10.65 2.92 2.98
CA LEU A 67 -9.42 2.55 2.29
C LEU A 67 -8.88 1.22 2.82
N SER A 68 -8.56 0.27 1.94
CA SER A 68 -7.79 -0.90 2.33
C SER A 68 -6.31 -0.53 2.44
N ILE A 69 -5.60 -1.14 3.39
CA ILE A 69 -4.18 -0.86 3.64
C ILE A 69 -3.42 -2.17 3.62
N ALA A 70 -2.34 -2.24 2.85
CA ALA A 70 -1.46 -3.38 2.79
C ALA A 70 -0.05 -3.02 3.27
N VAL A 71 0.42 -3.74 4.27
CA VAL A 71 1.79 -3.63 4.80
C VAL A 71 2.60 -4.81 4.28
N LEU A 72 3.63 -4.51 3.48
CA LEU A 72 4.65 -5.46 3.05
C LEU A 72 5.75 -5.47 4.11
N ALA A 73 5.61 -6.34 5.11
CA ALA A 73 6.55 -6.48 6.21
C ALA A 73 7.76 -7.32 5.75
N ALA A 74 8.68 -6.66 5.05
CA ALA A 74 9.96 -7.22 4.63
C ALA A 74 11.10 -6.80 5.56
N ARG A 75 12.18 -7.58 5.56
CA ARG A 75 13.45 -7.19 6.22
C ARG A 75 14.13 -5.96 5.60
N ASP A 76 13.89 -5.69 4.32
CA ASP A 76 14.48 -4.59 3.55
C ASP A 76 13.55 -4.17 2.40
N ASN A 77 13.73 -2.95 1.89
CA ASN A 77 12.87 -2.39 0.84
C ASN A 77 13.39 -2.71 -0.58
N ARG A 78 14.17 -3.77 -0.73
CA ARG A 78 14.65 -4.19 -2.06
C ARG A 78 13.51 -4.83 -2.84
N VAL A 79 13.51 -4.61 -4.16
CA VAL A 79 12.49 -5.18 -5.05
C VAL A 79 12.47 -6.70 -4.94
N GLU A 80 13.62 -7.35 -4.82
CA GLU A 80 13.72 -8.81 -4.72
C GLU A 80 13.01 -9.36 -3.47
N THR A 81 13.07 -8.63 -2.36
CA THR A 81 12.44 -9.01 -1.08
C THR A 81 10.95 -8.68 -1.08
N LEU A 82 10.56 -7.56 -1.69
CA LEU A 82 9.16 -7.09 -1.72
C LEU A 82 8.31 -7.82 -2.77
N LEU A 83 8.89 -8.33 -3.86
CA LEU A 83 8.14 -8.92 -4.96
C LEU A 83 7.35 -10.18 -4.55
N PRO A 84 7.89 -11.12 -3.75
CA PRO A 84 7.10 -12.24 -3.22
C PRO A 84 5.93 -11.76 -2.35
N LEU A 85 6.12 -10.73 -1.52
CA LEU A 85 5.07 -10.18 -0.66
C LEU A 85 3.98 -9.48 -1.47
N ALA A 86 4.36 -8.71 -2.49
CA ALA A 86 3.42 -8.10 -3.42
C ALA A 86 2.61 -9.17 -4.17
N THR A 87 3.23 -10.29 -4.53
CA THR A 87 2.54 -11.42 -5.16
C THR A 87 1.53 -12.06 -4.20
N GLN A 88 1.91 -12.31 -2.95
CA GLN A 88 0.99 -12.81 -1.92
C GLN A 88 -0.19 -11.85 -1.70
N LEU A 89 0.09 -10.54 -1.66
CA LEU A 89 -0.94 -9.52 -1.55
C LEU A 89 -1.93 -9.61 -2.74
N LEU A 90 -1.45 -9.70 -3.97
CA LEU A 90 -2.30 -9.80 -5.16
C LEU A 90 -3.22 -11.03 -5.14
N VAL A 91 -2.71 -12.19 -4.71
CA VAL A 91 -3.53 -13.40 -4.55
C VAL A 91 -4.66 -13.16 -3.55
N ARG A 92 -4.36 -12.50 -2.44
CA ARG A 92 -5.37 -12.20 -1.40
C ARG A 92 -6.36 -11.13 -1.86
N LEU A 93 -5.94 -10.16 -2.69
CA LEU A 93 -6.81 -9.08 -3.17
C LEU A 93 -8.01 -9.58 -3.98
N ALA A 94 -7.92 -10.78 -4.59
CA ALA A 94 -9.03 -11.36 -5.35
C ALA A 94 -10.27 -11.62 -4.47
N ASP A 95 -10.07 -11.96 -3.20
CA ASP A 95 -11.14 -12.44 -2.31
C ASP A 95 -11.38 -11.52 -1.09
N LEU A 96 -10.67 -10.39 -1.00
CA LEU A 96 -10.70 -9.55 0.19
C LEU A 96 -11.82 -8.50 0.19
N PRO A 97 -12.54 -8.33 1.32
CA PRO A 97 -13.48 -7.23 1.48
C PRO A 97 -12.77 -5.88 1.48
N SER A 98 -13.46 -4.85 0.99
CA SER A 98 -12.98 -3.46 1.06
C SER A 98 -12.80 -3.01 2.51
N ARG A 99 -11.88 -2.06 2.74
CA ARG A 99 -11.57 -1.48 4.07
C ARG A 99 -10.90 -2.48 5.03
N THR A 100 -9.97 -3.28 4.50
CA THR A 100 -9.23 -4.27 5.28
C THR A 100 -7.78 -3.85 5.46
N LEU A 101 -7.23 -4.08 6.66
CA LEU A 101 -5.79 -4.04 6.90
C LEU A 101 -5.19 -5.42 6.62
N ILE A 102 -4.26 -5.48 5.68
CA ILE A 102 -3.60 -6.70 5.22
C ILE A 102 -2.11 -6.57 5.56
N ARG A 103 -1.56 -7.60 6.18
CA ARG A 103 -0.12 -7.71 6.42
C ARG A 103 0.40 -8.94 5.69
N CYS A 104 1.48 -8.76 4.94
CA CYS A 104 2.22 -9.85 4.28
C CYS A 104 3.64 -9.86 4.88
N ASP A 105 3.99 -10.95 5.57
CA ASP A 105 5.27 -11.12 6.24
C ASP A 105 6.23 -11.98 5.39
N GLY A 106 7.52 -11.63 5.39
CA GLY A 106 8.58 -12.47 4.80
C GLY A 106 9.99 -11.89 4.85
#